data_AF-A0A9D2IVS4-F1
#
_entry.id   AF-A0A9D2IVS4-F1
#
_cell.length_a   1.000
_cell.length_b   1.000
_cell.length_c   1.000
_cell.angle_alpha   90.00
_cell.angle_beta   90.00
_cell.angle_gamma   90.00
#
_symmetry.space_group_name_H-M   'P 1'
#
loop_
_entity.id
_entity.type
_entity.pdbx_description
1 polymer ?
#
loop_
_entity_poly.entity_id
_entity_poly.type
_entity_poly.pdbx_seq_one_letter_code
_entity_poly.pdbx_strand_id
1 'polypeptide(L)'
;MTFQEYLQTEYFKKLDGNLRESKRMKKWIWILLGLFIGAMVVGYLLFDEEKNDAGIWDWQNILSLSLVGVGFVFMIVLCVFGARYTKRDDNGNVRPAYLIALWLYAWEAFSDGWRAENGVVTFYLDCRSVRPKEYEMWLEREEEAVQVLPDALKETGDIMDALLIVQMGLYAWVEKASPVLTSVRYRVKENGVLADKKWSFLWREGKPKYAMRRVRYSYRRARRIAMKKGIIEQ
;
A
#
# COMPACT_ATOMS: atom_id res chain seq x y z
N MET A 1 11.71 20.14 -7.37
CA MET A 1 12.25 18.80 -7.69
C MET A 1 11.15 17.96 -8.31
N THR A 2 11.47 17.25 -9.38
CA THR A 2 10.53 16.33 -10.05
C THR A 2 10.46 14.96 -9.37
N PHE A 3 9.45 14.14 -9.68
CA PHE A 3 9.35 12.76 -9.21
C PHE A 3 10.59 11.96 -9.58
N GLN A 4 11.04 12.06 -10.85
CA GLN A 4 12.22 11.34 -11.33
C GLN A 4 13.49 11.77 -10.61
N GLU A 5 13.69 13.07 -10.39
CA GLU A 5 14.81 13.58 -9.59
C GLU A 5 14.77 13.06 -8.15
N TYR A 6 13.57 13.04 -7.53
CA TYR A 6 13.41 12.59 -6.16
C TYR A 6 13.77 11.10 -5.98
N LEU A 7 13.41 10.24 -6.94
CA LEU A 7 13.80 8.83 -6.93
C LEU A 7 15.32 8.63 -6.91
N GLN A 8 16.09 9.60 -7.43
CA GLN A 8 17.55 9.52 -7.46
C GLN A 8 18.22 9.91 -6.14
N THR A 9 17.47 10.48 -5.20
CA THR A 9 18.00 10.89 -3.89
C THR A 9 18.43 9.69 -3.05
N GLU A 10 19.49 9.85 -2.25
CA GLU A 10 19.95 8.81 -1.31
C GLU A 10 18.83 8.41 -0.33
N TYR A 11 18.02 9.40 0.07
CA TYR A 11 16.90 9.21 0.97
C TYR A 11 15.87 8.19 0.42
N PHE A 12 15.52 8.28 -0.87
CA PHE A 12 14.61 7.33 -1.50
C PHE A 12 15.32 6.01 -1.86
N LYS A 13 16.53 6.06 -2.45
CA LYS A 13 17.29 4.86 -2.84
C LYS A 13 17.52 3.89 -1.68
N LYS A 14 17.85 4.41 -0.50
CA LYS A 14 18.01 3.58 0.70
C LYS A 14 16.71 2.88 1.08
N LEU A 15 15.57 3.55 0.95
CA LEU A 15 14.28 2.93 1.23
C LEU A 15 13.92 1.88 0.16
N ASP A 16 14.06 2.22 -1.12
CA ASP A 16 13.69 1.35 -2.24
C ASP A 16 14.53 0.06 -2.26
N GLY A 17 15.84 0.15 -2.02
CA GLY A 17 16.72 -1.01 -1.86
C GLY A 17 16.22 -1.98 -0.78
N ASN A 18 15.87 -1.46 0.40
CA ASN A 18 15.31 -2.29 1.48
C ASN A 18 13.97 -2.94 1.09
N LEU A 19 13.11 -2.25 0.33
CA LEU A 19 11.81 -2.78 -0.11
C LEU A 19 11.96 -3.87 -1.19
N ARG A 20 12.91 -3.72 -2.11
CA ARG A 20 13.18 -4.75 -3.13
C ARG A 20 13.82 -5.99 -2.51
N GLU A 21 14.78 -5.81 -1.59
CA GLU A 21 15.38 -6.90 -0.82
C GLU A 21 14.33 -7.66 0.00
N SER A 22 13.42 -6.94 0.66
CA SER A 22 12.27 -7.52 1.36
C SER A 22 11.46 -8.48 0.50
N LYS A 23 11.07 -8.02 -0.70
CA LYS A 23 10.20 -8.79 -1.59
C LYS A 23 10.91 -10.04 -2.11
N ARG A 24 12.23 -9.97 -2.34
CA ARG A 24 13.08 -11.11 -2.70
C ARG A 24 13.27 -12.09 -1.52
N MET A 25 13.45 -11.58 -0.31
CA MET A 25 13.70 -12.40 0.88
C MET A 25 12.44 -13.04 1.48
N LYS A 26 11.24 -12.48 1.24
CA LYS A 26 9.98 -12.97 1.82
C LYS A 26 9.82 -14.49 1.69
N LYS A 27 9.99 -15.07 0.50
CA LYS A 27 9.75 -16.52 0.32
C LYS A 27 10.71 -17.39 1.15
N TRP A 28 11.99 -17.04 1.19
CA TRP A 28 13.01 -17.85 1.87
C TRP A 28 12.99 -17.69 3.38
N ILE A 29 12.74 -16.47 3.88
CA ILE A 29 12.60 -16.23 5.32
C ILE A 29 11.41 -17.02 5.86
N TRP A 30 10.26 -17.04 5.17
CA TRP A 30 9.10 -17.81 5.63
C TRP A 30 9.33 -19.32 5.61
N ILE A 31 10.02 -19.84 4.59
CA ILE A 31 10.34 -21.27 4.47
C ILE A 31 11.37 -21.70 5.54
N LEU A 32 12.47 -20.95 5.69
CA LEU A 32 13.53 -21.26 6.65
C LEU A 32 13.04 -21.12 8.10
N LEU A 33 12.19 -20.12 8.37
CA LEU A 33 11.58 -19.96 9.69
C LEU A 33 10.61 -21.09 10.01
N GLY A 34 9.76 -21.49 9.05
CA GLY A 34 8.87 -22.63 9.22
C GLY A 34 9.63 -23.94 9.49
N LEU A 35 10.71 -24.17 8.74
CA LEU A 35 11.59 -25.34 8.94
C LEU A 35 12.30 -25.30 10.30
N PHE A 36 12.82 -24.15 10.71
CA PHE A 36 13.52 -23.99 11.99
C PHE A 36 12.59 -24.23 13.19
N ILE A 37 11.37 -23.67 13.17
CA ILE A 37 10.39 -23.88 14.24
C ILE A 37 9.93 -25.35 14.26
N GLY A 38 9.65 -25.93 13.09
CA GLY A 38 9.29 -27.36 13.00
C GLY A 38 10.37 -28.26 13.59
N ALA A 39 11.64 -27.98 13.27
CA ALA A 39 12.78 -28.73 13.81
C ALA A 39 12.96 -28.53 15.33
N MET A 40 12.76 -27.32 15.87
CA MET A 40 12.85 -27.08 17.31
C MET A 40 11.75 -27.79 18.09
N VAL A 41 10.52 -27.83 17.57
CA VAL A 41 9.41 -28.51 18.25
C VAL A 41 9.59 -30.02 18.21
N VAL A 42 9.96 -30.59 17.07
CA VAL A 42 10.29 -32.02 16.96
C VAL A 42 11.47 -32.38 17.86
N GLY A 43 12.51 -31.54 17.91
CA GLY A 43 13.66 -31.72 18.79
C GLY A 43 13.29 -31.69 20.29
N TYR A 44 12.48 -30.72 20.72
CA TYR A 44 12.04 -30.62 22.11
C TYR A 44 11.20 -31.83 22.55
N LEU A 45 10.33 -32.34 21.67
CA LEU A 45 9.43 -33.46 21.96
C LEU A 45 10.12 -34.83 21.92
N LEU A 46 11.17 -34.99 21.11
CA LEU A 46 11.96 -36.22 21.05
C LEU A 46 12.95 -36.38 22.21
N PHE A 47 13.36 -35.28 22.86
CA PHE A 47 14.38 -35.29 23.92
C PHE A 47 13.80 -35.19 25.36
N ASP A 48 12.47 -35.08 25.53
CA ASP A 48 11.81 -35.09 26.85
C ASP A 48 11.30 -36.50 27.19
N GLU A 49 12.25 -37.42 27.44
CA GLU A 49 12.01 -38.86 27.70
C GLU A 49 11.04 -39.10 28.87
N GLU A 50 11.15 -38.33 29.96
CA GLU A 50 10.29 -38.45 31.14
C GLU A 50 8.79 -38.25 30.85
N LYS A 51 8.45 -37.36 29.91
CA LYS A 51 7.05 -37.07 29.58
C LYS A 51 6.49 -37.94 28.46
N ASN A 52 7.34 -38.45 27.57
CA ASN A 52 6.95 -39.47 26.59
C ASN A 52 6.62 -40.78 27.29
N ASP A 53 7.44 -41.20 28.25
CA ASP A 53 7.21 -42.41 29.04
C ASP A 53 5.98 -42.29 29.96
N ALA A 54 5.64 -41.07 30.41
CA ALA A 54 4.45 -40.80 31.20
C ALA A 54 3.14 -40.69 30.38
N GLY A 55 3.18 -40.79 29.04
CA GLY A 55 1.99 -40.71 28.18
C GLY A 55 1.29 -39.35 28.18
N ILE A 56 1.96 -38.30 28.67
CA ILE A 56 1.41 -36.93 28.82
C ILE A 56 1.27 -36.24 27.45
N TRP A 57 2.12 -36.62 26.51
CA TRP A 57 2.14 -36.09 25.15
C TRP A 57 1.14 -36.80 24.25
N ASP A 58 -0.14 -36.44 24.36
CA ASP A 58 -1.13 -36.77 23.33
C ASP A 58 -0.93 -35.86 22.10
N TRP A 59 -1.25 -36.35 20.91
CA TRP A 59 -1.05 -35.66 19.63
C TRP A 59 -1.66 -34.25 19.61
N GLN A 60 -2.76 -34.05 20.34
CA GLN A 60 -3.41 -32.74 20.49
C GLN A 60 -2.57 -31.72 21.28
N ASN A 61 -1.88 -32.14 22.35
CA ASN A 61 -1.03 -31.26 23.15
C ASN A 61 0.23 -30.86 22.39
N ILE A 62 0.81 -31.81 21.66
CA ILE A 62 1.92 -31.57 20.73
C ILE A 62 1.53 -30.54 19.67
N LEU A 63 0.38 -30.73 19.02
CA LEU A 63 -0.12 -29.82 17.99
C LEU A 63 -0.39 -28.41 18.56
N SER A 64 -0.99 -28.33 19.76
CA SER A 64 -1.31 -27.06 20.42
C SER A 64 -0.06 -26.25 20.77
N LEU A 65 0.96 -26.88 21.38
CA LEU A 65 2.24 -26.24 21.68
C LEU A 65 3.00 -25.83 20.42
N SER A 66 2.94 -26.68 19.38
CA SER A 66 3.51 -26.35 18.06
C SER A 66 2.87 -25.08 17.50
N LEU A 67 1.54 -25.00 17.52
CA LEU A 67 0.79 -23.85 16.98
C LEU A 67 1.05 -22.56 17.77
N VAL A 68 1.14 -22.63 19.10
CA VAL A 68 1.46 -21.47 19.96
C VAL A 68 2.90 -21.01 19.73
N GLY A 69 3.86 -21.93 19.66
CA GLY A 69 5.26 -21.61 19.36
C GLY A 69 5.42 -20.99 17.97
N VAL A 70 4.77 -21.56 16.96
CA VAL A 70 4.72 -21.00 15.59
C VAL A 70 4.09 -19.60 15.62
N GLY A 71 2.96 -19.41 16.31
CA GLY A 71 2.29 -18.12 16.43
C GLY A 71 3.16 -17.04 17.09
N PHE A 72 3.90 -17.39 18.15
CA PHE A 72 4.77 -16.45 18.86
C PHE A 72 6.00 -16.05 18.02
N VAL A 73 6.67 -17.02 17.38
CA VAL A 73 7.80 -16.72 16.49
C VAL A 73 7.33 -15.94 15.26
N PHE A 74 6.15 -16.26 14.72
CA PHE A 74 5.53 -15.49 13.65
C PHE A 74 5.28 -14.03 14.05
N MET A 75 4.79 -13.80 15.27
CA MET A 75 4.61 -12.45 15.81
C MET A 75 5.95 -11.69 15.93
N ILE A 76 7.00 -12.32 16.49
CA ILE A 76 8.33 -11.71 16.60
C ILE A 76 8.90 -11.36 15.22
N VAL A 77 8.81 -12.28 14.27
CA VAL A 77 9.29 -12.04 12.90
C VAL A 77 8.50 -10.94 12.22
N LEU A 78 7.18 -10.88 12.39
CA LEU A 78 6.38 -9.76 11.92
C LEU A 78 6.79 -8.43 12.56
N CYS A 79 7.11 -8.41 13.86
CA CYS A 79 7.58 -7.21 14.54
C CYS A 79 8.98 -6.76 14.04
N VAL A 80 9.93 -7.69 13.89
CA VAL A 80 11.32 -7.38 13.52
C VAL A 80 11.47 -7.10 12.02
N PHE A 81 10.85 -7.93 11.17
CA PHE A 81 10.96 -7.79 9.72
C PHE A 81 9.86 -6.91 9.12
N GLY A 82 8.64 -6.91 9.68
CA GLY A 82 7.54 -6.09 9.18
C GLY A 82 7.83 -4.60 9.25
N ALA A 83 8.55 -4.15 10.29
CA ALA A 83 9.00 -2.78 10.42
C ALA A 83 9.97 -2.38 9.29
N ARG A 84 11.12 -3.05 9.20
CA ARG A 84 12.30 -2.62 8.41
C ARG A 84 12.08 -2.72 6.90
N TYR A 85 11.29 -3.69 6.47
CA TYR A 85 11.20 -4.18 5.10
C TYR A 85 9.83 -3.90 4.44
N THR A 86 8.98 -3.11 5.10
CA THR A 86 7.72 -2.67 4.51
C THR A 86 7.76 -1.19 4.17
N LYS A 87 6.88 -0.79 3.25
CA LYS A 87 6.60 0.62 2.97
C LYS A 87 5.91 1.33 4.13
N ARG A 88 5.67 0.63 5.24
CA ARG A 88 5.02 1.16 6.45
C ARG A 88 6.03 1.30 7.59
N ASP A 89 5.74 2.23 8.49
CA ASP A 89 6.43 2.36 9.77
C ASP A 89 5.79 1.43 10.81
N ASP A 90 6.38 1.38 12.01
CA ASP A 90 5.97 0.50 13.10
C ASP A 90 4.53 0.76 13.58
N ASN A 91 4.00 1.96 13.27
CA ASN A 91 2.64 2.36 13.56
C ASN A 91 1.68 2.04 12.38
N GLY A 92 2.14 1.34 11.36
CA GLY A 92 1.37 0.97 10.18
C GLY A 92 1.13 2.13 9.20
N ASN A 93 1.75 3.29 9.38
CA ASN A 93 1.63 4.42 8.45
C ASN A 93 2.60 4.26 7.28
N VAL A 94 2.25 4.78 6.11
CA VAL A 94 3.19 4.84 4.98
C VAL A 94 4.44 5.63 5.39
N ARG A 95 5.61 5.06 5.10
CA ARG A 95 6.91 5.67 5.39
C ARG A 95 7.05 7.02 4.68
N PRO A 96 7.62 8.03 5.34
CA PRO A 96 7.78 9.37 4.78
C PRO A 96 8.37 9.43 3.37
N ALA A 97 9.47 8.72 3.12
CA ALA A 97 10.15 8.72 1.82
C ALA A 97 9.25 8.19 0.69
N TYR A 98 8.51 7.10 0.94
CA TYR A 98 7.58 6.51 -0.02
C TYR A 98 6.35 7.41 -0.22
N LEU A 99 5.82 7.98 0.86
CA LEU A 99 4.69 8.89 0.80
C LEU A 99 4.99 10.14 -0.04
N ILE A 100 6.22 10.67 0.03
CA ILE A 100 6.65 11.79 -0.82
C ILE A 100 6.71 11.36 -2.30
N ALA A 101 7.22 10.17 -2.61
CA ALA A 101 7.25 9.66 -3.99
C ALA A 101 5.84 9.57 -4.58
N LEU A 102 4.90 8.98 -3.84
CA LEU A 102 3.48 8.90 -4.25
C LEU A 102 2.89 10.29 -4.46
N TRP A 103 3.19 11.24 -3.56
CA TRP A 103 2.68 12.60 -3.63
C TRP A 103 3.23 13.40 -4.81
N LEU A 104 4.55 13.35 -5.05
CA LEU A 104 5.19 14.04 -6.18
C LEU A 104 4.65 13.53 -7.51
N TYR A 105 4.57 12.20 -7.66
CA TYR A 105 4.02 11.61 -8.87
C TYR A 105 2.54 11.94 -9.05
N ALA A 106 1.74 11.88 -7.97
CA ALA A 106 0.33 12.28 -8.02
C ALA A 106 0.15 13.75 -8.41
N TRP A 107 1.03 14.63 -7.92
CA TRP A 107 1.03 16.03 -8.28
C TRP A 107 1.38 16.23 -9.76
N GLU A 108 2.43 15.59 -10.26
CA GLU A 108 2.89 15.75 -11.65
C GLU A 108 1.94 15.13 -12.67
N ALA A 109 1.47 13.90 -12.44
CA ALA A 109 0.69 13.16 -13.42
C ALA A 109 -0.82 13.40 -13.32
N PHE A 110 -1.33 13.79 -12.15
CA PHE A 110 -2.77 13.79 -11.88
C PHE A 110 -3.29 15.07 -11.19
N SER A 111 -2.50 16.15 -11.05
CA SER A 111 -3.05 17.40 -10.50
C SER A 111 -3.78 18.28 -11.51
N ASP A 112 -3.79 17.88 -12.79
CA ASP A 112 -4.42 18.59 -13.90
C ASP A 112 -5.21 17.60 -14.80
N GLY A 113 -5.93 18.14 -15.80
CA GLY A 113 -6.71 17.34 -16.75
C GLY A 113 -8.04 16.80 -16.22
N TRP A 114 -8.51 17.26 -15.06
CA TRP A 114 -9.85 16.97 -14.56
C TRP A 114 -10.86 17.98 -15.10
N ARG A 115 -12.00 17.48 -15.57
CA ARG A 115 -13.12 18.30 -16.04
C ARG A 115 -14.31 18.13 -15.11
N ALA A 116 -14.96 19.24 -14.80
CA ALA A 116 -16.18 19.28 -14.03
C ALA A 116 -17.33 19.76 -14.92
N GLU A 117 -18.32 18.91 -15.13
CA GLU A 117 -19.54 19.24 -15.84
C GLU A 117 -20.63 19.57 -14.82
N ASN A 118 -21.18 20.79 -14.87
CA ASN A 118 -22.17 21.27 -13.89
C ASN A 118 -21.73 21.08 -12.43
N GLY A 119 -20.43 21.26 -12.15
CA GLY A 119 -19.83 21.07 -10.83
C GLY A 119 -19.58 19.62 -10.43
N VAL A 120 -19.77 18.66 -11.34
CA VAL A 120 -19.58 17.23 -11.06
C VAL A 120 -18.38 16.69 -11.83
N VAL A 121 -17.43 16.09 -11.10
CA VAL A 121 -16.35 15.28 -11.68
C VAL A 121 -16.74 13.82 -11.65
N THR A 122 -16.55 13.13 -12.77
CA THR A 122 -16.84 11.71 -12.94
C THR A 122 -15.64 10.98 -13.54
N PHE A 123 -15.27 9.83 -12.99
CA PHE A 123 -14.20 8.99 -13.53
C PHE A 123 -14.43 7.51 -13.20
N TYR A 124 -13.68 6.62 -13.86
CA TYR A 124 -13.68 5.19 -13.55
C TYR A 124 -12.29 4.72 -13.11
N LEU A 125 -12.28 3.79 -12.17
CA LEU A 125 -11.09 3.04 -11.79
C LEU A 125 -11.25 1.63 -12.33
N ASP A 126 -10.41 1.23 -13.27
CA ASP A 126 -10.45 -0.11 -13.86
C ASP A 126 -9.31 -0.97 -13.31
N CYS A 127 -9.68 -2.05 -12.63
CA CYS A 127 -8.78 -3.07 -12.11
C CYS A 127 -8.64 -4.16 -13.17
N ARG A 128 -7.55 -4.11 -13.95
CA ARG A 128 -7.27 -5.07 -15.03
C ARG A 128 -6.37 -6.19 -14.54
N SER A 129 -6.77 -7.43 -14.75
CA SER A 129 -5.98 -8.62 -14.47
C SER A 129 -4.90 -8.78 -15.52
N VAL A 130 -3.64 -8.78 -15.10
CA VAL A 130 -2.48 -8.99 -15.99
C VAL A 130 -1.98 -10.44 -15.90
N ARG A 131 -2.02 -11.02 -14.70
CA ARG A 131 -1.70 -12.42 -14.41
C ARG A 131 -2.59 -12.93 -13.28
N PRO A 132 -2.65 -14.25 -13.03
CA PRO A 132 -3.39 -14.78 -11.89
C PRO A 132 -2.95 -14.10 -10.59
N LYS A 133 -3.88 -13.41 -9.92
CA LYS A 133 -3.68 -12.62 -8.69
C LYS A 133 -2.84 -11.33 -8.83
N GLU A 134 -2.54 -10.90 -10.06
CA GLU A 134 -1.86 -9.61 -10.31
C GLU A 134 -2.78 -8.68 -11.08
N TYR A 135 -3.04 -7.52 -10.48
CA TYR A 135 -3.95 -6.51 -11.00
C TYR A 135 -3.23 -5.18 -11.18
N GLU A 136 -3.51 -4.50 -12.27
CA GLU A 136 -3.12 -3.12 -12.53
C GLU A 136 -4.34 -2.21 -12.43
N MET A 137 -4.14 -1.01 -11.88
CA MET A 137 -5.18 0.00 -11.83
C MET A 137 -4.98 1.02 -12.94
N TRP A 138 -6.06 1.25 -13.68
CA TRP A 138 -6.18 2.24 -14.74
C TRP A 138 -7.18 3.31 -14.30
N LEU A 139 -6.83 4.57 -14.54
CA LEU A 139 -7.73 5.70 -14.39
C LEU A 139 -8.31 6.02 -15.76
N GLU A 140 -9.62 5.90 -15.89
CA GLU A 140 -10.33 6.27 -17.11
C GLU A 140 -11.08 7.59 -16.87
N ARG A 141 -10.76 8.59 -17.69
CA ARG A 141 -11.38 9.91 -17.73
C ARG A 141 -11.73 10.21 -19.19
N GLU A 142 -13.02 10.44 -19.47
CA GLU A 142 -13.50 10.71 -20.83
C GLU A 142 -13.00 9.64 -21.83
N GLU A 143 -12.11 10.01 -22.77
CA GLU A 143 -11.52 9.15 -23.80
C GLU A 143 -10.10 8.68 -23.48
N GLU A 144 -9.55 9.05 -22.32
CA GLU A 144 -8.21 8.68 -21.89
C GLU A 144 -8.24 7.59 -20.82
N ALA A 145 -7.46 6.53 -21.04
CA ALA A 145 -7.17 5.50 -20.04
C ALA A 145 -5.67 5.51 -19.73
N VAL A 146 -5.33 5.82 -18.48
CA VAL A 146 -3.93 5.95 -18.04
C VAL A 146 -3.65 4.93 -16.94
N GLN A 147 -2.56 4.18 -17.11
CA GLN A 147 -2.05 3.32 -16.04
C GLN A 147 -1.60 4.18 -14.86
N VAL A 148 -2.13 3.89 -13.66
CA VAL A 148 -1.91 4.77 -12.51
C VAL A 148 -0.54 4.55 -11.87
N LEU A 149 -0.12 3.31 -11.65
CA LEU A 149 1.15 3.05 -10.95
C LEU A 149 2.33 3.21 -11.92
N PRO A 150 3.30 4.10 -11.66
CA PRO A 150 4.44 4.30 -12.57
C PRO A 150 5.36 3.09 -12.54
N ASP A 151 6.04 2.83 -13.66
CA ASP A 151 6.98 1.70 -13.79
C ASP A 151 8.02 1.65 -12.67
N ALA A 152 8.51 2.82 -12.25
CA ALA A 152 9.49 2.95 -11.18
C ALA A 152 9.01 2.41 -9.82
N LEU A 153 7.69 2.31 -9.60
CA LEU A 153 7.09 1.80 -8.37
C LEU A 153 6.38 0.45 -8.56
N LYS A 154 6.37 -0.15 -9.77
CA LYS A 154 5.66 -1.42 -10.02
C LYS A 154 6.17 -2.57 -9.15
N GLU A 155 7.46 -2.59 -8.83
CA GLU A 155 8.04 -3.66 -8.00
C GLU A 155 7.64 -3.57 -6.53
N THR A 156 7.40 -2.37 -6.00
CA THR A 156 7.19 -2.14 -4.55
C THR A 156 5.78 -1.67 -4.22
N GLY A 157 5.04 -1.17 -5.21
CA GLY A 157 3.69 -0.64 -5.07
C GLY A 157 2.58 -1.68 -5.19
N ASP A 158 1.39 -1.26 -4.78
CA ASP A 158 0.16 -2.04 -4.88
C ASP A 158 -1.04 -1.17 -5.31
N ILE A 159 -2.20 -1.81 -5.42
CA ILE A 159 -3.44 -1.17 -5.86
C ILE A 159 -3.91 -0.04 -4.91
N MET A 160 -3.55 -0.13 -3.63
CA MET A 160 -3.89 0.92 -2.65
C MET A 160 -3.02 2.15 -2.85
N ASP A 161 -1.76 1.97 -3.28
CA ASP A 161 -0.90 3.08 -3.68
C ASP A 161 -1.45 3.77 -4.94
N ALA A 162 -1.88 3.00 -5.93
CA ALA A 162 -2.52 3.54 -7.13
C ALA A 162 -3.78 4.36 -6.78
N LEU A 163 -4.66 3.81 -5.95
CA LEU A 163 -5.83 4.54 -5.47
C LEU A 163 -5.44 5.84 -4.75
N LEU A 164 -4.41 5.79 -3.91
CA LEU A 164 -3.92 6.96 -3.19
C LEU A 164 -3.34 8.02 -4.13
N ILE A 165 -2.62 7.61 -5.19
CA ILE A 165 -2.08 8.51 -6.22
C ILE A 165 -3.22 9.29 -6.90
N VAL A 166 -4.25 8.58 -7.41
CA VAL A 166 -5.40 9.22 -8.06
C VAL A 166 -6.07 10.21 -7.11
N GLN A 167 -6.31 9.80 -5.86
CA GLN A 167 -6.97 10.64 -4.88
C GLN A 167 -6.11 11.85 -4.49
N MET A 168 -4.79 11.71 -4.37
CA MET A 168 -3.89 12.84 -4.09
C MET A 168 -3.83 13.83 -5.25
N GLY A 169 -3.79 13.34 -6.49
CA GLY A 169 -3.83 14.18 -7.69
C GLY A 169 -5.15 14.94 -7.80
N LEU A 170 -6.27 14.24 -7.59
CA LEU A 170 -7.58 14.87 -7.53
C LEU A 170 -7.64 15.91 -6.40
N TYR A 171 -7.11 15.62 -5.20
CA TYR A 171 -7.07 16.59 -4.10
C TYR A 171 -6.31 17.86 -4.50
N ALA A 172 -5.15 17.70 -5.12
CA ALA A 172 -4.33 18.80 -5.63
C ALA A 172 -5.09 19.66 -6.65
N TRP A 173 -5.79 19.02 -7.58
CA TRP A 173 -6.64 19.71 -8.54
C TRP A 173 -7.79 20.46 -7.85
N VAL A 174 -8.49 19.83 -6.90
CA VAL A 174 -9.58 20.47 -6.14
C VAL A 174 -9.09 21.68 -5.34
N GLU A 175 -7.87 21.64 -4.78
CA GLU A 175 -7.28 22.80 -4.10
C GLU A 175 -7.03 23.97 -5.07
N LYS A 176 -6.76 23.70 -6.36
CA LYS A 176 -6.63 24.73 -7.40
C LYS A 176 -7.99 25.23 -7.93
N ALA A 177 -9.00 24.36 -8.01
CA ALA A 177 -10.23 24.56 -8.80
C ALA A 177 -11.48 25.11 -8.05
N SER A 178 -11.34 25.71 -6.86
CA SER A 178 -12.42 26.32 -6.02
C SER A 178 -13.50 27.11 -6.80
N PRO A 179 -14.76 27.31 -6.32
CA PRO A 179 -15.63 26.52 -5.43
C PRO A 179 -16.78 25.82 -6.22
N VAL A 180 -16.66 25.71 -7.54
CA VAL A 180 -17.73 25.22 -8.44
C VAL A 180 -18.01 23.72 -8.28
N LEU A 181 -17.13 23.00 -7.57
CA LEU A 181 -17.22 21.57 -7.37
C LEU A 181 -18.32 21.20 -6.35
N THR A 182 -19.43 20.66 -6.85
CA THR A 182 -20.54 20.14 -6.04
C THR A 182 -20.34 18.66 -5.70
N SER A 183 -19.74 17.86 -6.59
CA SER A 183 -19.59 16.42 -6.39
C SER A 183 -18.38 15.84 -7.13
N VAL A 184 -17.75 14.83 -6.53
CA VAL A 184 -16.80 13.96 -7.22
C VAL A 184 -17.26 12.53 -7.02
N ARG A 185 -17.59 11.86 -8.12
CA ARG A 185 -18.08 10.48 -8.13
C ARG A 185 -17.22 9.58 -8.99
N TYR A 186 -17.12 8.31 -8.61
CA TYR A 186 -16.39 7.31 -9.35
C TYR A 186 -17.08 5.95 -9.32
N ARG A 187 -16.73 5.10 -10.28
CA ARG A 187 -17.12 3.69 -10.33
C ARG A 187 -15.90 2.82 -10.52
N VAL A 188 -16.02 1.56 -10.09
CA VAL A 188 -14.97 0.56 -10.27
C VAL A 188 -15.37 -0.36 -11.41
N LYS A 189 -14.42 -0.63 -12.29
CA LYS A 189 -14.48 -1.66 -13.32
C LYS A 189 -13.51 -2.78 -12.95
N GLU A 190 -13.86 -4.00 -13.32
CA GLU A 190 -12.98 -5.16 -13.32
C GLU A 190 -12.88 -5.65 -14.76
N ASN A 191 -11.67 -5.59 -15.32
CA ASN A 191 -11.40 -5.94 -16.73
C ASN A 191 -12.34 -5.20 -17.71
N GLY A 192 -12.55 -3.89 -17.51
CA GLY A 192 -13.43 -3.08 -18.34
C GLY A 192 -14.93 -3.25 -18.08
N VAL A 193 -15.33 -4.22 -17.26
CA VAL A 193 -16.74 -4.47 -16.89
C VAL A 193 -17.06 -3.76 -15.58
N LEU A 194 -18.19 -3.04 -15.52
CA LEU A 194 -18.60 -2.36 -14.29
C LEU A 194 -18.83 -3.38 -13.15
N ALA A 195 -18.04 -3.28 -12.09
CA ALA A 195 -18.16 -4.14 -10.91
C ALA A 195 -19.35 -3.73 -10.02
N ASP A 196 -19.70 -2.44 -10.02
CA ASP A 196 -20.87 -1.92 -9.30
C ASP A 196 -21.71 -1.00 -10.20
N LYS A 197 -23.04 -1.10 -10.05
CA LYS A 197 -24.02 -0.21 -10.68
C LYS A 197 -24.15 1.12 -9.95
N LYS A 198 -23.71 1.23 -8.69
CA LYS A 198 -23.81 2.46 -7.89
C LYS A 198 -22.57 3.35 -8.02
N TRP A 199 -22.80 4.66 -7.98
CA TRP A 199 -21.71 5.65 -7.91
C TRP A 199 -21.19 5.75 -6.48
N SER A 200 -19.87 5.64 -6.32
CA SER A 200 -19.17 5.99 -5.09
C SER A 200 -18.80 7.47 -5.11
N PHE A 201 -18.72 8.11 -3.94
CA PHE A 201 -18.50 9.56 -3.83
C PHE A 201 -17.26 9.88 -2.99
N LEU A 202 -16.38 10.73 -3.52
CA LEU A 202 -15.26 11.34 -2.80
C LEU A 202 -15.61 12.73 -2.29
N TRP A 203 -16.46 13.46 -3.03
CA TRP A 203 -17.11 14.69 -2.63
C TRP A 203 -18.60 14.62 -2.93
N ARG A 204 -19.42 15.22 -2.06
CA ARG A 204 -20.85 15.40 -2.30
C ARG A 204 -21.31 16.65 -1.58
N GLU A 205 -22.15 17.44 -2.24
CA GLU A 205 -22.68 18.71 -1.72
C GLU A 205 -21.54 19.65 -1.27
N GLY A 206 -20.46 19.72 -2.07
CA GLY A 206 -19.29 20.55 -1.80
C GLY A 206 -18.42 20.08 -0.63
N LYS A 207 -18.75 18.94 0.02
CA LYS A 207 -18.02 18.44 1.21
C LYS A 207 -17.26 17.15 0.92
N PRO A 208 -16.00 17.02 1.40
CA PRO A 208 -15.22 15.79 1.26
C PRO A 208 -15.81 14.68 2.13
N LYS A 209 -15.96 13.49 1.55
CA LYS A 209 -16.30 12.25 2.26
C LYS A 209 -15.10 11.72 3.04
N TYR A 210 -15.35 10.72 3.89
CA TYR A 210 -14.34 10.19 4.83
C TYR A 210 -13.04 9.76 4.15
N ALA A 211 -13.11 9.00 3.06
CA ALA A 211 -11.94 8.58 2.29
C ALA A 211 -11.06 9.78 1.90
N MET A 212 -11.70 10.84 1.40
CA MET A 212 -11.03 12.05 0.97
C MET A 212 -10.44 12.88 2.12
N ARG A 213 -11.07 12.85 3.30
CA ARG A 213 -10.50 13.47 4.51
C ARG A 213 -9.20 12.80 4.93
N ARG A 214 -9.09 11.47 4.79
CA ARG A 214 -7.83 10.75 5.05
C ARG A 214 -6.76 11.11 4.03
N VAL A 215 -7.13 11.20 2.75
CA VAL A 215 -6.22 11.62 1.67
C VAL A 215 -5.68 13.01 1.94
N ARG A 216 -6.53 13.96 2.33
CA ARG A 216 -6.13 15.32 2.72
C ARG A 216 -5.04 15.31 3.80
N TYR A 217 -5.16 14.46 4.81
CA TYR A 217 -4.14 14.32 5.85
C TYR A 217 -2.82 13.79 5.27
N SER A 218 -2.87 12.69 4.51
CA SER A 218 -1.69 12.10 3.87
C SER A 218 -0.98 13.07 2.92
N TYR A 219 -1.75 13.80 2.12
CA TYR A 219 -1.28 14.83 1.19
C TYR A 219 -0.53 15.95 1.93
N ARG A 220 -1.16 16.53 2.97
CA ARG A 220 -0.55 17.60 3.78
C ARG A 220 0.69 17.12 4.54
N ARG A 221 0.67 15.88 5.04
CA ARG A 221 1.81 15.24 5.68
C ARG A 221 2.97 15.08 4.69
N ALA A 222 2.69 14.56 3.49
CA ALA A 222 3.69 14.41 2.43
C ALA A 222 4.37 15.74 2.09
N ARG A 223 3.56 16.76 1.79
CA ARG A 223 4.02 18.12 1.46
C ARG A 223 4.88 18.72 2.58
N ARG A 224 4.43 18.63 3.85
CA ARG A 224 5.19 19.14 5.00
C ARG A 224 6.54 18.44 5.17
N ILE A 225 6.59 17.12 5.00
CA ILE A 225 7.84 16.36 5.11
C ILE A 225 8.76 16.74 3.95
N ALA A 226 8.23 16.89 2.73
CA ALA A 226 9.00 17.30 1.56
C ALA A 226 9.67 18.67 1.79
N MET A 227 8.93 19.66 2.31
CA MET A 227 9.50 20.97 2.69
C MET A 227 10.60 20.82 3.75
N LYS A 228 10.33 20.07 4.84
CA LYS A 228 11.31 19.88 5.92
C LYS A 228 12.61 19.22 5.45
N LYS A 229 12.53 18.40 4.39
CA LYS A 229 13.66 17.70 3.78
C LYS A 229 14.31 18.48 2.63
N GLY A 230 13.86 19.70 2.33
CA GLY A 230 14.39 20.51 1.23
C GLY A 230 14.12 19.93 -0.16
N ILE A 231 13.11 19.06 -0.30
CA ILE A 231 12.75 18.42 -1.57
C ILE A 231 11.95 19.38 -2.46
N ILE A 232 11.18 20.26 -1.83
CA ILE A 232 10.46 21.36 -2.49
C ILE A 232 10.79 22.66 -1.77
N GLU A 233 10.81 23.76 -2.53
CA GLU A 233 10.96 25.12 -1.99
C GLU A 233 9.70 25.53 -1.19
N GLN A 234 9.87 26.46 -0.25
CA GLN A 234 8.80 26.95 0.65
C GLN A 234 7.73 27.75 -0.08
#